data_AF-A0A953B5J7-F1
#
_entry.id   AF-A0A953B5J7-F1
#
_cell.length_a   1.000
_cell.length_b   1.000
_cell.length_c   1.000
_cell.angle_alpha   90.00
_cell.angle_beta   90.00
_cell.angle_gamma   90.00
#
_symmetry.space_group_name_H-M   'P 1'
#
loop_
_entity.id
_entity.type
_entity.pdbx_description
1 polymer ?
#
loop_
_entity_poly.entity_id
_entity_poly.type
_entity_poly.pdbx_seq_one_letter_code
_entity_poly.pdbx_strand_id
1 'polypeptide(L)'
;MKRESNQSTNRIVIGLTLFLFVANYSLIVLAGVSDARHLFNLLIASYLVLWGGYALTSSVPRAEIRSQFLLVTFSLGLALLLVEVPAWLKLVDYRKTFSISSSLPWEQPGYLPDPELLAKPEPYHSVKMLFNLGNIGTTLCLPPRQAEPFELKYDRNGFRNDSDLANAEIAVIGDSYVESPMLPSSMLATTRLAELTQRTVVNLGQSGYGPQQELAVLKRYGLPLHPKAVVWVFFEGNDLLDADEYTGMVSFLKSNWNTIDTAWNRSFTRNALFSLTKAVRGCVPVEAARERTAHATVMDTEGRKHWLYIKGRSQSASLTKGELDTLKASVAVIEEAYRLVKNEGARFVVAFAPTAFRVYYDIANFKEAEEDITRWELNDLSDRLRKMISEISPDIEYLDLTPALKSAARKNVLVFLPDDTHWSGEGHQVVAEILSHALADGTRIYAENPSPDPEKPMEDGILSTEAIMVRNLDGTIRYWSKGAQKLYGWEPRDALGTTSHQLLKTVFPVPLEVIEEELRTKGRWEGQLIHVRRDGSKVTVASHWDLQQNPRFQDRSATVVEVNGPLPISSSGSFRKELLSLLKQSNCLNGPPLCRKVS
;
A
#
# COMPACT_ATOMS: atom_id res chain seq x y z
N MET A 1 70.09 16.88 -24.00
CA MET A 1 69.24 17.61 -24.99
C MET A 1 68.12 16.78 -25.63
N LYS A 2 68.32 15.89 -26.64
CA LYS A 2 67.18 15.17 -27.29
C LYS A 2 66.40 14.22 -26.36
N ARG A 3 67.07 13.60 -25.37
CA ARG A 3 66.45 12.69 -24.38
C ARG A 3 65.64 13.43 -23.31
N GLU A 4 66.10 14.60 -22.88
CA GLU A 4 65.42 15.44 -21.87
C GLU A 4 64.20 16.16 -22.47
N SER A 5 64.30 16.59 -23.75
CA SER A 5 63.17 17.15 -24.50
C SER A 5 62.02 16.14 -24.62
N ASN A 6 62.31 14.87 -24.96
CA ASN A 6 61.27 13.82 -25.03
C ASN A 6 60.62 13.52 -23.67
N GLN A 7 61.37 13.64 -22.58
CA GLN A 7 60.86 13.37 -21.23
C GLN A 7 59.95 14.51 -20.72
N SER A 8 60.27 15.75 -21.08
CA SER A 8 59.43 16.94 -20.88
C SER A 8 58.14 16.84 -21.71
N THR A 9 58.23 16.52 -23.00
CA THR A 9 57.06 16.35 -23.87
C THR A 9 56.17 15.21 -23.40
N ASN A 10 56.72 14.06 -22.99
CA ASN A 10 55.93 12.97 -22.42
C ASN A 10 55.22 13.34 -21.12
N ARG A 11 55.86 14.11 -20.23
CA ARG A 11 55.22 14.61 -19.00
C ARG A 11 54.09 15.60 -19.30
N ILE A 12 54.27 16.47 -20.28
CA ILE A 12 53.24 17.42 -20.73
C ILE A 12 52.08 16.67 -21.37
N VAL A 13 52.34 15.70 -22.27
CA VAL A 13 51.30 14.89 -22.90
C VAL A 13 50.54 14.06 -21.87
N ILE A 14 51.24 13.36 -20.97
CA ILE A 14 50.59 12.60 -19.88
C ILE A 14 49.77 13.55 -19.00
N GLY A 15 50.31 14.70 -18.63
CA GLY A 15 49.60 15.70 -17.83
C GLY A 15 48.35 16.26 -18.54
N LEU A 16 48.43 16.53 -19.84
CA LEU A 16 47.32 17.04 -20.64
C LEU A 16 46.27 15.96 -20.90
N THR A 17 46.68 14.71 -21.12
CA THR A 17 45.78 13.55 -21.24
C THR A 17 45.09 13.26 -19.92
N LEU A 18 45.81 13.30 -18.78
CA LEU A 18 45.21 13.16 -17.46
C LEU A 18 44.24 14.31 -17.17
N PHE A 19 44.62 15.54 -17.51
CA PHE A 19 43.77 16.72 -17.34
C PHE A 19 42.52 16.62 -18.21
N LEU A 20 42.64 16.26 -19.49
CA LEU A 20 41.50 16.07 -20.38
C LEU A 20 40.61 14.91 -19.92
N PHE A 21 41.20 13.83 -19.40
CA PHE A 21 40.45 12.71 -18.82
C PHE A 21 39.69 13.13 -17.57
N VAL A 22 40.34 13.83 -16.62
CA VAL A 22 39.71 14.32 -15.38
C VAL A 22 38.71 15.43 -15.66
N ALA A 23 38.97 16.30 -16.63
CA ALA A 23 38.07 17.35 -17.07
C ALA A 23 36.84 16.76 -17.77
N ASN A 24 37.00 15.75 -18.63
CA ASN A 24 35.87 15.03 -19.22
C ASN A 24 35.08 14.25 -18.17
N TYR A 25 35.76 13.56 -17.25
CA TYR A 25 35.10 12.88 -16.14
C TYR A 25 34.29 13.86 -15.29
N SER A 26 34.89 15.00 -14.94
CA SER A 26 34.20 16.09 -14.23
C SER A 26 33.03 16.66 -15.04
N LEU A 27 33.17 16.81 -16.36
CA LEU A 27 32.09 17.25 -17.26
C LEU A 27 30.96 16.23 -17.36
N ILE A 28 31.27 14.93 -17.41
CA ILE A 28 30.27 13.86 -17.41
C ILE A 28 29.49 13.86 -16.07
N VAL A 29 30.18 14.12 -14.96
CA VAL A 29 29.57 14.24 -13.63
C VAL A 29 28.74 15.54 -13.52
N LEU A 30 29.24 16.66 -14.02
CA LEU A 30 28.60 17.98 -13.94
C LEU A 30 27.45 18.19 -14.93
N ALA A 31 27.54 17.65 -16.15
CA ALA A 31 26.53 17.81 -17.20
C ALA A 31 25.28 16.95 -16.94
N GLY A 32 25.35 16.00 -16.01
CA GLY A 32 24.30 15.03 -15.74
C GLY A 32 24.16 14.03 -16.89
N VAL A 33 24.66 12.80 -16.68
CA VAL A 33 24.33 11.68 -17.59
C VAL A 33 22.81 11.52 -17.57
N SER A 34 22.15 11.43 -18.74
CA SER A 34 20.67 11.36 -18.85
C SER A 34 20.16 9.93 -19.08
N ASP A 35 20.83 9.16 -19.92
CA ASP A 35 20.60 7.73 -20.15
C ASP A 35 21.90 7.03 -20.64
N ALA A 36 21.84 5.71 -20.84
CA ALA A 36 22.98 4.92 -21.32
C ALA A 36 23.48 5.37 -22.70
N ARG A 37 22.61 5.91 -23.58
CA ARG A 37 23.00 6.38 -24.91
C ARG A 37 23.74 7.71 -24.81
N HIS A 38 23.31 8.61 -23.93
CA HIS A 38 24.03 9.85 -23.64
C HIS A 38 25.43 9.54 -23.09
N LEU A 39 25.55 8.59 -22.16
CA LEU A 39 26.86 8.15 -21.66
C LEU A 39 27.74 7.59 -22.78
N PHE A 40 27.19 6.75 -23.65
CA PHE A 40 27.92 6.19 -24.79
C PHE A 40 28.45 7.28 -25.74
N ASN A 41 27.62 8.25 -26.08
CA ASN A 41 28.00 9.38 -26.92
C ASN A 41 29.12 10.22 -26.27
N LEU A 42 29.03 10.46 -24.96
CA LEU A 42 30.07 11.17 -24.20
C LEU A 42 31.39 10.39 -24.19
N LEU A 43 31.36 9.06 -24.05
CA LEU A 43 32.56 8.22 -24.10
C LEU A 43 33.22 8.27 -25.49
N ILE A 44 32.43 8.21 -26.57
CA ILE A 44 32.95 8.36 -27.95
C ILE A 44 33.56 9.74 -28.15
N ALA A 45 32.84 10.80 -27.77
CA ALA A 45 33.32 12.17 -27.90
C ALA A 45 34.62 12.36 -27.11
N SER A 46 34.68 11.83 -25.89
CA SER A 46 35.87 11.86 -25.04
C SER A 46 37.05 11.16 -25.69
N TYR A 47 36.83 9.95 -26.23
CA TYR A 47 37.85 9.20 -26.96
C TYR A 47 38.41 9.99 -28.15
N LEU A 48 37.54 10.60 -28.96
CA LEU A 48 37.96 11.38 -30.13
C LEU A 48 38.69 12.67 -29.73
N VAL A 49 38.22 13.37 -28.69
CA VAL A 49 38.89 14.58 -28.17
C VAL A 49 40.29 14.24 -27.64
N LEU A 50 40.44 13.13 -26.92
CA LEU A 50 41.75 12.68 -26.42
C LEU A 50 42.71 12.35 -27.57
N TRP A 51 42.24 11.67 -28.61
CA TRP A 51 43.05 11.41 -29.81
C TRP A 51 43.38 12.68 -30.59
N GLY A 52 42.43 13.62 -30.71
CA GLY A 52 42.65 14.93 -31.32
C GLY A 52 43.70 15.75 -30.56
N GLY A 53 43.58 15.81 -29.23
CA GLY A 53 44.54 16.47 -28.35
C GLY A 53 45.93 15.83 -28.40
N TYR A 54 46.00 14.49 -28.37
CA TYR A 54 47.25 13.75 -28.56
C TYR A 54 47.87 14.07 -29.91
N ALA A 55 47.08 14.05 -30.98
CA ALA A 55 47.57 14.38 -32.30
C ALA A 55 48.11 15.82 -32.35
N LEU A 56 47.41 16.81 -31.77
CA LEU A 56 47.83 18.21 -31.81
C LEU A 56 49.11 18.48 -31.00
N THR A 57 49.30 17.78 -29.88
CA THR A 57 50.38 18.09 -28.92
C THR A 57 51.58 17.15 -28.99
N SER A 58 51.43 15.97 -29.60
CA SER A 58 52.50 14.99 -29.74
C SER A 58 53.52 15.38 -30.81
N SER A 59 54.79 15.09 -30.54
CA SER A 59 55.90 15.23 -31.50
C SER A 59 56.01 14.03 -32.46
N VAL A 60 55.15 13.02 -32.32
CA VAL A 60 55.14 11.80 -33.16
C VAL A 60 54.63 12.12 -34.58
N PRO A 61 55.18 11.51 -35.65
CA PRO A 61 54.70 11.71 -37.02
C PRO A 61 53.21 11.38 -37.19
N ARG A 62 52.51 12.20 -37.99
CA ARG A 62 51.05 12.04 -38.23
C ARG A 62 50.66 10.67 -38.78
N ALA A 63 51.50 10.09 -39.63
CA ALA A 63 51.29 8.76 -40.19
C ALA A 63 51.31 7.68 -39.11
N GLU A 64 52.21 7.80 -38.13
CA GLU A 64 52.33 6.86 -37.02
C GLU A 64 51.16 7.02 -36.03
N ILE A 65 50.78 8.25 -35.68
CA ILE A 65 49.59 8.52 -34.85
C ILE A 65 48.33 7.93 -35.50
N ARG A 66 48.18 8.06 -36.83
CA ARG A 66 47.06 7.46 -37.57
C ARG A 66 47.06 5.93 -37.47
N SER A 67 48.22 5.29 -37.64
CA SER A 67 48.33 3.83 -37.48
C SER A 67 48.00 3.37 -36.06
N GLN A 68 48.48 4.11 -35.04
CA GLN A 68 48.16 3.84 -33.63
C GLN A 68 46.66 4.00 -33.36
N PHE A 69 46.03 5.09 -33.84
CA PHE A 69 44.59 5.30 -33.73
C PHE A 69 43.79 4.16 -34.37
N LEU A 70 44.15 3.76 -35.59
CA LEU A 70 43.48 2.66 -36.29
C LEU A 70 43.65 1.34 -35.55
N LEU A 71 44.87 1.03 -35.08
CA LEU A 71 45.16 -0.20 -34.35
C LEU A 71 44.38 -0.26 -33.03
N VAL A 72 44.37 0.83 -32.25
CA VAL A 72 43.64 0.90 -30.98
C VAL A 72 42.13 0.82 -31.22
N THR A 73 41.61 1.58 -32.19
CA THR A 73 40.17 1.57 -32.51
C THR A 73 39.73 0.19 -32.99
N PHE A 74 40.52 -0.47 -33.85
CA PHE A 74 40.25 -1.82 -34.32
C PHE A 74 40.32 -2.84 -33.17
N SER A 75 41.32 -2.73 -32.29
CA SER A 75 41.47 -3.62 -31.14
C SER A 75 40.31 -3.49 -30.16
N LEU A 76 39.86 -2.26 -29.88
CA LEU A 76 38.68 -1.99 -29.06
C LEU A 76 37.41 -2.55 -29.71
N GLY A 77 37.23 -2.36 -31.02
CA GLY A 77 36.12 -2.92 -31.77
C GLY A 77 36.10 -4.46 -31.73
N LEU A 78 37.26 -5.10 -31.92
CA LEU A 78 37.39 -6.55 -31.86
C LEU A 78 37.12 -7.08 -30.45
N ALA A 79 37.65 -6.43 -29.41
CA ALA A 79 37.38 -6.79 -28.03
C ALA A 79 35.88 -6.69 -27.71
N LEU A 80 35.21 -5.63 -28.17
CA LEU A 80 33.77 -5.47 -28.01
C LEU A 80 33.00 -6.59 -28.74
N LEU A 81 33.36 -6.90 -29.99
CA LEU A 81 32.75 -7.99 -30.74
C LEU A 81 32.91 -9.34 -30.04
N LEU A 82 34.07 -9.65 -29.47
CA LEU A 82 34.30 -10.90 -28.74
C LEU A 82 33.38 -11.05 -27.53
N VAL A 83 33.01 -9.94 -26.89
CA VAL A 83 32.11 -9.93 -25.73
C VAL A 83 30.64 -9.88 -26.15
N GLU A 84 30.32 -9.23 -27.27
CA GLU A 84 28.96 -9.05 -27.79
C GLU A 84 28.42 -10.23 -28.60
N VAL A 85 29.25 -10.85 -29.44
CA VAL A 85 28.83 -11.95 -30.32
C VAL A 85 28.22 -13.12 -29.52
N PRO A 86 28.76 -13.55 -28.36
CA PRO A 86 28.09 -14.54 -27.52
C PRO A 86 26.67 -14.13 -27.09
N ALA A 87 26.43 -12.86 -26.77
CA ALA A 87 25.10 -12.37 -26.41
C ALA A 87 24.14 -12.34 -27.61
N TRP A 88 24.65 -12.00 -28.80
CA TRP A 88 23.89 -12.02 -30.05
C TRP A 88 23.50 -13.44 -30.44
N LEU A 89 24.39 -14.41 -30.22
CA LEU A 89 24.17 -15.85 -30.41
C LEU A 89 23.36 -16.51 -29.28
N LYS A 90 22.87 -15.74 -28.30
CA LYS A 90 22.12 -16.23 -27.12
C LYS A 90 22.90 -17.21 -26.23
N LEU A 91 24.22 -17.19 -26.30
CA LEU A 91 25.09 -18.00 -25.45
C LEU A 91 25.31 -17.36 -24.07
N VAL A 92 25.21 -16.02 -23.99
CA VAL A 92 25.35 -15.24 -22.76
C VAL A 92 24.22 -14.23 -22.63
N ASP A 93 23.72 -14.01 -21.41
CA ASP A 93 22.80 -12.93 -21.09
C ASP A 93 23.40 -12.03 -20.01
N TYR A 94 23.92 -10.87 -20.42
CA TYR A 94 24.58 -9.96 -19.49
C TYR A 94 23.61 -9.28 -18.51
N ARG A 95 22.28 -9.35 -18.72
CA ARG A 95 21.31 -8.89 -17.72
C ARG A 95 21.46 -9.65 -16.40
N LYS A 96 21.75 -10.96 -16.47
CA LYS A 96 22.04 -11.82 -15.30
C LYS A 96 23.34 -11.42 -14.58
N THR A 97 24.33 -10.93 -15.33
CA THR A 97 25.65 -10.54 -14.78
C THR A 97 25.61 -9.19 -14.08
N PHE A 98 24.89 -8.22 -14.66
CA PHE A 98 24.82 -6.85 -14.17
C PHE A 98 23.66 -6.59 -13.21
N SER A 99 22.83 -7.60 -12.94
CA SER A 99 21.64 -7.55 -12.07
C SER A 99 20.71 -6.37 -12.41
N ILE A 100 20.45 -6.17 -13.70
CA ILE A 100 19.62 -5.06 -14.18
C ILE A 100 18.15 -5.50 -14.14
N SER A 101 17.36 -4.80 -13.34
CA SER A 101 15.90 -4.91 -13.33
C SER A 101 15.30 -4.15 -14.51
N SER A 102 14.48 -4.81 -15.32
CA SER A 102 13.65 -4.15 -16.34
C SER A 102 12.22 -3.95 -15.80
N SER A 103 11.57 -2.88 -16.27
CA SER A 103 10.14 -2.67 -16.00
C SER A 103 9.24 -3.61 -16.79
N LEU A 104 9.76 -4.27 -17.83
CA LEU A 104 9.02 -5.28 -18.59
C LEU A 104 9.23 -6.66 -17.94
N PRO A 105 8.16 -7.38 -17.55
CA PRO A 105 8.26 -8.65 -16.84
C PRO A 105 9.13 -9.71 -17.55
N TRP A 106 9.01 -9.85 -18.87
CA TRP A 106 9.75 -10.85 -19.67
C TRP A 106 11.20 -10.47 -19.94
N GLU A 107 11.62 -9.25 -19.62
CA GLU A 107 13.03 -8.85 -19.72
C GLU A 107 13.80 -9.14 -18.44
N GLN A 108 13.13 -9.51 -17.35
CA GLN A 108 13.76 -9.79 -16.08
C GLN A 108 14.56 -11.11 -16.13
N PRO A 109 15.81 -11.11 -15.63
CA PRO A 109 16.57 -12.33 -15.46
C PRO A 109 15.82 -13.38 -14.65
N GLY A 110 15.75 -14.63 -15.14
CA GLY A 110 15.06 -15.71 -14.44
C GLY A 110 13.56 -15.78 -14.72
N TYR A 111 13.04 -14.97 -15.65
CA TYR A 111 11.65 -15.03 -16.13
C TYR A 111 11.59 -15.50 -17.59
N LEU A 112 10.59 -16.31 -17.90
CA LEU A 112 10.25 -16.79 -19.23
C LEU A 112 9.03 -16.02 -19.74
N PRO A 113 9.02 -15.55 -20.99
CA PRO A 113 7.84 -14.92 -21.58
C PRO A 113 6.70 -15.94 -21.71
N ASP A 114 5.47 -15.51 -21.44
CA ASP A 114 4.24 -16.32 -21.58
C ASP A 114 3.16 -15.46 -22.26
N PRO A 115 2.47 -15.96 -23.30
CA PRO A 115 1.54 -15.15 -24.09
C PRO A 115 0.24 -14.78 -23.35
N GLU A 116 -0.08 -15.47 -22.26
CA GLU A 116 -1.25 -15.21 -21.43
C GLU A 116 -0.84 -14.60 -20.09
N LEU A 117 0.25 -15.08 -19.48
CA LEU A 117 0.73 -14.58 -18.20
C LEU A 117 1.71 -13.40 -18.32
N LEU A 118 2.03 -12.97 -19.53
CA LEU A 118 3.09 -12.02 -19.92
C LEU A 118 4.50 -12.53 -19.63
N ALA A 119 4.76 -12.93 -18.38
CA ALA A 119 5.99 -13.60 -17.97
C ALA A 119 5.76 -14.47 -16.73
N LYS A 120 6.57 -15.51 -16.57
CA LYS A 120 6.58 -16.38 -15.38
C LYS A 120 8.01 -16.74 -14.97
N PRO A 121 8.31 -17.02 -13.69
CA PRO A 121 9.63 -17.48 -13.29
C PRO A 121 10.07 -18.76 -14.00
N GLU A 122 11.38 -18.91 -14.23
CA GLU A 122 12.00 -20.15 -14.70
C GLU A 122 11.71 -21.29 -13.69
N PRO A 123 11.41 -22.53 -14.15
CA PRO A 123 11.27 -23.68 -13.26
C PRO A 123 12.48 -23.87 -12.34
N TYR A 124 12.23 -24.12 -11.06
CA TYR A 124 13.28 -24.30 -10.04
C TYR A 124 14.23 -23.09 -9.91
N HIS A 125 13.78 -21.90 -10.32
CA HIS A 125 14.56 -20.70 -10.13
C HIS A 125 14.85 -20.48 -8.64
N SER A 126 16.08 -20.07 -8.33
CA SER A 126 16.43 -19.70 -6.98
C SER A 126 17.45 -18.58 -6.96
N VAL A 127 17.25 -17.64 -6.03
CA VAL A 127 18.10 -16.47 -5.85
C VAL A 127 18.31 -16.20 -4.37
N LYS A 128 19.57 -15.97 -3.98
CA LYS A 128 19.90 -15.47 -2.65
C LYS A 128 19.58 -13.99 -2.59
N MET A 129 18.69 -13.62 -1.69
CA MET A 129 18.18 -12.27 -1.50
C MET A 129 18.68 -11.70 -0.18
N LEU A 130 19.05 -10.42 -0.18
CA LEU A 130 19.22 -9.62 1.02
C LEU A 130 18.20 -8.48 0.93
N PHE A 131 17.10 -8.61 1.68
CA PHE A 131 16.04 -7.61 1.67
C PHE A 131 16.23 -6.59 2.80
N ASN A 132 17.14 -5.65 2.60
CA ASN A 132 17.42 -4.57 3.55
C ASN A 132 16.72 -3.24 3.23
N LEU A 133 16.10 -3.15 2.06
CA LEU A 133 15.31 -2.01 1.59
C LEU A 133 14.10 -2.48 0.82
N GLY A 134 12.95 -1.91 1.14
CA GLY A 134 11.71 -2.09 0.38
C GLY A 134 11.71 -1.35 -0.96
N ASN A 135 10.67 -1.58 -1.75
CA ASN A 135 10.44 -0.91 -3.03
C ASN A 135 10.36 0.61 -2.86
N ILE A 136 9.66 1.07 -1.82
CA ILE A 136 9.57 2.50 -1.51
C ILE A 136 10.92 3.00 -1.01
N GLY A 137 11.55 2.28 -0.08
CA GLY A 137 12.87 2.63 0.47
C GLY A 137 13.95 2.76 -0.60
N THR A 138 13.98 1.83 -1.56
CA THR A 138 14.88 1.86 -2.72
C THR A 138 14.61 3.07 -3.60
N THR A 139 13.35 3.37 -3.86
CA THR A 139 12.95 4.50 -4.71
C THR A 139 13.27 5.85 -4.07
N LEU A 140 13.17 5.94 -2.75
CA LEU A 140 13.45 7.15 -1.97
C LEU A 140 14.89 7.25 -1.49
N CYS A 141 15.74 6.25 -1.79
CA CYS A 141 17.12 6.17 -1.35
C CYS A 141 17.28 6.22 0.18
N LEU A 142 16.39 5.52 0.90
CA LEU A 142 16.47 5.42 2.36
C LEU A 142 17.71 4.62 2.81
N PRO A 143 18.21 4.85 4.03
CA PRO A 143 19.30 4.04 4.57
C PRO A 143 18.86 2.58 4.71
N PRO A 144 19.69 1.61 4.29
CA PRO A 144 19.35 0.20 4.39
C PRO A 144 19.27 -0.25 5.84
N ARG A 145 18.31 -1.13 6.12
CA ARG A 145 18.11 -1.75 7.43
C ARG A 145 19.04 -2.95 7.60
N GLN A 146 19.24 -3.41 8.83
CA GLN A 146 19.87 -4.71 9.04
C GLN A 146 18.90 -5.79 8.57
N ALA A 147 19.40 -6.73 7.76
CA ALA A 147 18.63 -7.86 7.26
C ALA A 147 19.52 -9.09 7.17
N GLU A 148 18.92 -10.25 7.37
CA GLU A 148 19.57 -11.53 7.13
C GLU A 148 19.29 -12.01 5.70
N PRO A 149 20.29 -12.57 5.01
CA PRO A 149 20.07 -13.12 3.69
C PRO A 149 19.20 -14.37 3.78
N PHE A 150 18.29 -14.52 2.80
CA PHE A 150 17.48 -15.73 2.63
C PHE A 150 17.46 -16.18 1.18
N GLU A 151 17.01 -17.40 0.95
CA GLU A 151 16.91 -17.97 -0.39
C GLU A 151 15.46 -17.90 -0.86
N LEU A 152 15.22 -17.24 -2.00
CA LEU A 152 13.96 -17.27 -2.70
C LEU A 152 13.96 -18.51 -3.60
N LYS A 153 12.97 -19.39 -3.44
CA LYS A 153 12.86 -20.65 -4.17
C LYS A 153 11.54 -20.75 -4.88
N TYR A 154 11.60 -21.19 -6.13
CA TYR A 154 10.43 -21.48 -6.94
C TYR A 154 10.39 -22.98 -7.25
N ASP A 155 9.18 -23.51 -7.37
CA ASP A 155 8.92 -24.90 -7.74
C ASP A 155 9.07 -25.13 -9.26
N ARG A 156 8.77 -26.34 -9.73
CA ARG A 156 8.79 -26.71 -11.15
C ARG A 156 7.88 -25.86 -12.04
N ASN A 157 6.85 -25.24 -11.47
CA ASN A 157 5.87 -24.44 -12.20
C ASN A 157 6.22 -22.94 -12.18
N GLY A 158 7.22 -22.54 -11.38
CA GLY A 158 7.63 -21.16 -11.23
C GLY A 158 6.85 -20.43 -10.14
N PHE A 159 6.29 -21.14 -9.14
CA PHE A 159 5.65 -20.53 -7.98
C PHE A 159 6.44 -20.74 -6.71
N ARG A 160 6.24 -19.86 -5.73
CA ARG A 160 7.07 -19.81 -4.54
C ARG A 160 6.68 -20.87 -3.50
N ASN A 161 7.11 -22.10 -3.73
CA ASN A 161 6.93 -23.25 -2.85
C ASN A 161 8.28 -23.92 -2.55
N ASP A 162 8.50 -24.37 -1.31
CA ASP A 162 9.77 -25.02 -0.91
C ASP A 162 9.95 -26.42 -1.51
N SER A 163 8.88 -27.01 -2.04
CA SER A 163 8.89 -28.32 -2.70
C SER A 163 7.79 -28.42 -3.77
N ASP A 164 7.96 -29.32 -4.73
CA ASP A 164 6.94 -29.61 -5.73
C ASP A 164 5.74 -30.33 -5.09
N LEU A 165 4.55 -29.77 -5.30
CA LEU A 165 3.30 -30.36 -4.85
C LEU A 165 2.61 -31.13 -5.98
N ALA A 166 2.26 -32.39 -5.72
CA ALA A 166 1.43 -33.19 -6.62
C ALA A 166 -0.07 -32.95 -6.39
N ASN A 167 -0.44 -32.54 -5.19
CA ASN A 167 -1.78 -32.12 -4.79
C ASN A 167 -1.65 -31.03 -3.71
N ALA A 168 -2.69 -30.22 -3.55
CA ALA A 168 -2.76 -29.22 -2.48
C ALA A 168 -4.21 -29.10 -2.01
N GLU A 169 -4.48 -29.25 -0.72
CA GLU A 169 -5.83 -29.11 -0.16
C GLU A 169 -6.34 -27.66 -0.20
N ILE A 170 -5.43 -26.69 -0.14
CA ILE A 170 -5.73 -25.27 -0.23
C ILE A 170 -4.84 -24.65 -1.30
N ALA A 171 -5.42 -23.94 -2.26
CA ALA A 171 -4.68 -23.10 -3.19
C ALA A 171 -4.91 -21.62 -2.86
N VAL A 172 -3.82 -20.86 -2.69
CA VAL A 172 -3.89 -19.41 -2.48
C VAL A 172 -3.34 -18.72 -3.71
N ILE A 173 -4.17 -17.90 -4.36
CA ILE A 173 -3.89 -17.22 -5.62
C ILE A 173 -3.93 -15.71 -5.36
N GLY A 174 -3.03 -14.98 -5.99
CA GLY A 174 -3.00 -13.52 -5.94
C GLY A 174 -1.74 -12.97 -6.59
N ASP A 175 -1.38 -11.76 -6.21
CA ASP A 175 -0.22 -11.04 -6.73
C ASP A 175 1.03 -11.20 -5.83
N SER A 176 1.82 -10.13 -5.71
CA SER A 176 2.98 -10.06 -4.82
C SER A 176 2.64 -10.20 -3.34
N TYR A 177 1.39 -9.99 -2.91
CA TYR A 177 0.96 -10.26 -1.53
C TYR A 177 0.88 -11.74 -1.21
N VAL A 178 0.69 -12.58 -2.22
CA VAL A 178 0.72 -14.03 -2.06
C VAL A 178 2.13 -14.56 -2.32
N GLU A 179 2.83 -14.09 -3.36
CA GLU A 179 4.23 -14.49 -3.65
C GLU A 179 5.21 -14.05 -2.54
N SER A 180 5.07 -12.81 -2.10
CA SER A 180 5.78 -12.22 -0.97
C SER A 180 7.31 -12.21 -1.05
N PRO A 181 7.94 -11.79 -2.18
CA PRO A 181 9.37 -11.98 -2.46
C PRO A 181 10.34 -11.36 -1.44
N MET A 182 9.85 -10.47 -0.57
CA MET A 182 10.61 -9.73 0.43
C MET A 182 10.85 -10.46 1.75
N LEU A 183 10.17 -11.57 2.01
CA LEU A 183 10.27 -12.33 3.27
C LEU A 183 10.81 -13.74 3.03
N PRO A 184 11.43 -14.42 4.01
CA PRO A 184 11.77 -15.84 3.91
C PRO A 184 10.52 -16.74 3.89
N SER A 185 10.62 -17.97 3.34
CA SER A 185 9.49 -18.90 3.20
C SER A 185 8.76 -19.18 4.51
N SER A 186 9.45 -19.21 5.65
CA SER A 186 8.87 -19.45 6.98
C SER A 186 7.96 -18.33 7.50
N MET A 187 8.01 -17.14 6.87
CA MET A 187 7.18 -15.99 7.27
C MET A 187 5.95 -15.80 6.38
N LEU A 188 5.80 -16.58 5.31
CA LEU A 188 4.69 -16.42 4.39
C LEU A 188 3.36 -16.81 5.03
N ALA A 189 2.30 -16.11 4.65
CA ALA A 189 0.95 -16.44 5.10
C ALA A 189 0.55 -17.86 4.66
N THR A 190 0.98 -18.31 3.47
CA THR A 190 0.72 -19.65 2.95
C THR A 190 1.41 -20.75 3.76
N THR A 191 2.68 -20.57 4.11
CA THR A 191 3.43 -21.49 4.97
C THR A 191 2.79 -21.61 6.36
N ARG A 192 2.47 -20.47 6.97
CA ARG A 192 1.83 -20.44 8.30
C ARG A 192 0.40 -20.96 8.27
N LEU A 193 -0.33 -20.75 7.19
CA LEU A 193 -1.64 -21.34 7.01
C LEU A 193 -1.54 -22.87 6.94
N ALA A 194 -0.53 -23.42 6.27
CA ALA A 194 -0.28 -24.86 6.24
C ALA A 194 0.00 -25.41 7.66
N GLU A 195 0.80 -24.69 8.45
CA GLU A 195 1.10 -25.03 9.84
C GLU A 195 -0.15 -24.97 10.73
N LEU A 196 -0.95 -23.89 10.66
CA LEU A 196 -2.14 -23.71 11.49
C LEU A 196 -3.24 -24.71 11.15
N THR A 197 -3.43 -25.03 9.86
CA THR A 197 -4.48 -25.93 9.40
C THR A 197 -4.07 -27.40 9.35
N GLN A 198 -2.76 -27.68 9.42
CA GLN A 198 -2.17 -29.01 9.18
C GLN A 198 -2.59 -29.60 7.82
N ARG A 199 -2.67 -28.76 6.79
CA ARG A 199 -3.06 -29.11 5.42
C ARG A 199 -1.99 -28.70 4.42
N THR A 200 -1.99 -29.33 3.24
CA THR A 200 -1.15 -28.88 2.13
C THR A 200 -1.69 -27.58 1.53
N VAL A 201 -0.86 -26.53 1.56
CA VAL A 201 -1.17 -25.22 0.98
C VAL A 201 -0.20 -24.96 -0.16
N VAL A 202 -0.71 -24.64 -1.35
CA VAL A 202 0.10 -24.17 -2.47
C VAL A 202 0.02 -22.65 -2.57
N ASN A 203 1.18 -22.02 -2.66
CA ASN A 203 1.33 -20.62 -3.02
C ASN A 203 1.32 -20.51 -4.55
N LEU A 204 0.33 -19.83 -5.10
CA LEU A 204 0.21 -19.54 -6.54
C LEU A 204 0.21 -18.02 -6.81
N GLY A 205 0.84 -17.27 -5.91
CA GLY A 205 1.02 -15.83 -6.04
C GLY A 205 2.13 -15.47 -7.02
N GLN A 206 1.95 -14.39 -7.77
CA GLN A 206 3.00 -13.83 -8.63
C GLN A 206 2.95 -12.31 -8.70
N SER A 207 4.07 -11.65 -8.44
CA SER A 207 4.18 -10.18 -8.45
C SER A 207 3.75 -9.58 -9.78
N GLY A 208 2.86 -8.58 -9.71
CA GLY A 208 2.35 -7.84 -10.86
C GLY A 208 1.35 -8.59 -11.73
N TYR A 209 0.77 -9.70 -11.23
CA TYR A 209 -0.38 -10.31 -11.86
C TYR A 209 -1.65 -9.60 -11.41
N GLY A 210 -2.55 -9.33 -12.36
CA GLY A 210 -3.92 -8.93 -12.07
C GLY A 210 -4.91 -10.09 -12.23
N PRO A 211 -6.20 -9.84 -11.97
CA PRO A 211 -7.25 -10.86 -11.98
C PRO A 211 -7.27 -11.78 -13.20
N GLN A 212 -7.05 -11.24 -14.40
CA GLN A 212 -7.05 -12.03 -15.64
C GLN A 212 -5.92 -13.08 -15.65
N GLN A 213 -4.72 -12.71 -15.18
CA GLN A 213 -3.58 -13.62 -15.07
C GLN A 213 -3.81 -14.63 -13.95
N GLU A 214 -4.36 -14.21 -12.82
CA GLU A 214 -4.74 -15.07 -11.71
C GLU A 214 -5.75 -16.16 -12.12
N LEU A 215 -6.71 -15.83 -12.98
CA LEU A 215 -7.65 -16.81 -13.55
C LEU A 215 -6.94 -17.84 -14.44
N ALA A 216 -5.97 -17.40 -15.23
CA ALA A 216 -5.15 -18.29 -16.03
C ALA A 216 -4.28 -19.20 -15.14
N VAL A 217 -3.73 -18.67 -14.04
CA VAL A 217 -3.00 -19.45 -13.03
C VAL A 217 -3.90 -20.49 -12.38
N LEU A 218 -5.12 -20.11 -11.96
CA LEU A 218 -6.11 -21.05 -11.41
C LEU A 218 -6.37 -22.21 -12.37
N LYS A 219 -6.65 -21.92 -13.65
CA LYS A 219 -6.93 -22.93 -14.67
C LYS A 219 -5.75 -23.87 -14.92
N ARG A 220 -4.54 -23.31 -15.06
CA ARG A 220 -3.35 -24.03 -15.49
C ARG A 220 -2.66 -24.79 -14.36
N TYR A 221 -2.71 -24.27 -13.14
CA TYR A 221 -1.90 -24.77 -12.03
C TYR A 221 -2.69 -24.99 -10.73
N GLY A 222 -3.77 -24.25 -10.50
CA GLY A 222 -4.59 -24.41 -9.29
C GLY A 222 -5.50 -25.63 -9.33
N LEU A 223 -6.44 -25.68 -10.28
CA LEU A 223 -7.43 -26.77 -10.39
C LEU A 223 -6.79 -28.16 -10.59
N PRO A 224 -5.70 -28.34 -11.37
CA PRO A 224 -5.03 -29.63 -11.51
C PRO A 224 -4.46 -30.21 -10.21
N LEU A 225 -4.33 -29.40 -9.14
CA LEU A 225 -3.90 -29.88 -7.82
C LEU A 225 -5.05 -30.40 -6.96
N HIS A 226 -6.28 -30.39 -7.48
CA HIS A 226 -7.51 -30.84 -6.83
C HIS A 226 -7.75 -30.23 -5.44
N PRO A 227 -7.78 -28.88 -5.34
CA PRO A 227 -7.96 -28.21 -4.06
C PRO A 227 -9.34 -28.47 -3.45
N LYS A 228 -9.41 -28.53 -2.12
CA LYS A 228 -10.67 -28.50 -1.36
C LYS A 228 -11.14 -27.06 -1.12
N ALA A 229 -10.21 -26.11 -1.13
CA ALA A 229 -10.50 -24.69 -1.04
C ALA A 229 -9.54 -23.86 -1.92
N VAL A 230 -10.06 -22.81 -2.53
CA VAL A 230 -9.29 -21.80 -3.24
C VAL A 230 -9.53 -20.46 -2.55
N VAL A 231 -8.44 -19.80 -2.15
CA VAL A 231 -8.42 -18.44 -1.61
C VAL A 231 -7.88 -17.52 -2.70
N TRP A 232 -8.74 -16.65 -3.21
CA TRP A 232 -8.39 -15.59 -4.14
C TRP A 232 -8.12 -14.31 -3.36
N VAL A 233 -6.87 -13.85 -3.34
CA VAL A 233 -6.47 -12.61 -2.68
C VAL A 233 -6.55 -11.47 -3.70
N PHE A 234 -7.49 -10.55 -3.49
CA PHE A 234 -7.64 -9.33 -4.29
C PHE A 234 -7.01 -8.15 -3.55
N PHE A 235 -5.96 -7.56 -4.08
CA PHE A 235 -5.26 -6.43 -3.48
C PHE A 235 -5.83 -5.08 -3.92
N GLU A 236 -6.11 -4.22 -2.93
CA GLU A 236 -6.63 -2.88 -3.12
C GLU A 236 -5.75 -1.99 -4.01
N GLY A 237 -4.43 -2.20 -4.01
CA GLY A 237 -3.47 -1.29 -4.65
C GLY A 237 -3.43 -1.41 -6.17
N ASN A 238 -2.76 -2.45 -6.70
CA ASN A 238 -2.47 -2.55 -8.13
C ASN A 238 -3.42 -3.44 -8.93
N ASP A 239 -4.27 -4.29 -8.33
CA ASP A 239 -5.09 -5.24 -9.11
C ASP A 239 -6.02 -4.57 -10.14
N LEU A 240 -6.60 -3.41 -9.82
CA LEU A 240 -7.40 -2.66 -10.78
C LEU A 240 -6.53 -2.04 -11.88
N LEU A 241 -5.34 -1.55 -11.57
CA LEU A 241 -4.41 -1.02 -12.56
C LEU A 241 -3.91 -2.13 -13.49
N ASP A 242 -3.51 -3.26 -12.92
CA ASP A 242 -3.01 -4.42 -13.65
C ASP A 242 -4.11 -5.01 -14.54
N ALA A 243 -5.36 -5.05 -14.05
CA ALA A 243 -6.51 -5.48 -14.85
C ALA A 243 -6.80 -4.55 -16.04
N ASP A 244 -6.64 -3.24 -15.89
CA ASP A 244 -6.85 -2.26 -16.97
C ASP A 244 -5.74 -2.39 -18.04
N GLU A 245 -4.49 -2.51 -17.60
CA GLU A 245 -3.33 -2.58 -18.48
C GLU A 245 -3.17 -3.94 -19.20
N TYR A 246 -3.73 -5.02 -18.63
CA TYR A 246 -3.56 -6.41 -19.10
C TYR A 246 -3.82 -6.59 -20.60
N THR A 247 -4.99 -6.13 -21.09
CA THR A 247 -5.38 -6.35 -22.49
C THR A 247 -4.42 -5.66 -23.46
N GLY A 248 -3.97 -4.45 -23.08
CA GLY A 248 -2.97 -3.70 -23.84
C GLY A 248 -1.62 -4.41 -23.86
N MET A 249 -1.17 -4.93 -22.71
CA MET A 249 0.08 -5.67 -22.60
C MET A 249 0.08 -6.98 -23.39
N VAL A 250 -0.98 -7.77 -23.32
CA VAL A 250 -1.10 -9.01 -24.12
C VAL A 250 -1.10 -8.69 -25.61
N SER A 251 -1.83 -7.66 -26.04
CA SER A 251 -1.86 -7.23 -27.44
C SER A 251 -0.48 -6.77 -27.93
N PHE A 252 0.21 -5.98 -27.10
CA PHE A 252 1.59 -5.55 -27.36
C PHE A 252 2.53 -6.75 -27.49
N LEU A 253 2.49 -7.69 -26.54
CA LEU A 253 3.35 -8.85 -26.51
C LEU A 253 3.14 -9.74 -27.74
N LYS A 254 1.88 -10.00 -28.11
CA LYS A 254 1.52 -10.79 -29.31
C LYS A 254 2.03 -10.14 -30.59
N SER A 255 1.92 -8.81 -30.69
CA SER A 255 2.36 -8.05 -31.87
C SER A 255 3.88 -7.96 -31.99
N ASN A 256 4.60 -8.00 -30.86
CA ASN A 256 6.04 -7.79 -30.78
C ASN A 256 6.83 -9.04 -30.34
N TRP A 257 6.21 -10.22 -30.33
CA TRP A 257 6.81 -11.44 -29.77
C TRP A 257 8.20 -11.78 -30.33
N ASN A 258 8.40 -11.56 -31.63
CA ASN A 258 9.68 -11.83 -32.30
C ASN A 258 10.72 -10.71 -32.11
N THR A 259 10.33 -9.57 -31.54
CA THR A 259 11.16 -8.36 -31.41
C THR A 259 11.42 -7.96 -29.96
N ILE A 260 10.77 -8.57 -28.96
CA ILE A 260 10.94 -8.23 -27.53
C ILE A 260 12.29 -8.66 -26.94
N ASP A 261 12.85 -9.81 -27.31
CA ASP A 261 14.13 -10.31 -26.78
C ASP A 261 15.27 -10.07 -27.78
N THR A 262 15.60 -8.78 -27.98
CA THR A 262 16.66 -8.38 -28.92
C THR A 262 18.06 -8.74 -28.41
N ALA A 263 18.99 -8.97 -29.36
CA ALA A 263 20.41 -9.11 -29.06
C ALA A 263 20.98 -7.91 -28.28
N TRP A 264 20.44 -6.71 -28.50
CA TRP A 264 20.81 -5.50 -27.78
C TRP A 264 20.43 -5.55 -26.29
N ASN A 265 19.27 -6.11 -25.94
CA ASN A 265 18.84 -6.21 -24.54
C ASN A 265 19.78 -7.10 -23.71
N ARG A 266 20.34 -8.16 -24.33
CA ARG A 266 21.33 -9.06 -23.73
C ARG A 266 22.77 -8.55 -23.81
N SER A 267 23.04 -7.50 -24.59
CA SER A 267 24.39 -7.02 -24.91
C SER A 267 25.20 -6.63 -23.68
N PHE A 268 26.53 -6.80 -23.74
CA PHE A 268 27.40 -6.31 -22.69
C PHE A 268 27.35 -4.79 -22.61
N THR A 269 27.42 -4.11 -23.75
CA THR A 269 27.49 -2.65 -23.87
C THR A 269 26.32 -1.98 -23.18
N ARG A 270 25.07 -2.38 -23.50
CA ARG A 270 23.88 -1.79 -22.88
C ARG A 270 23.91 -1.95 -21.37
N ASN A 271 24.17 -3.18 -20.91
CA ASN A 271 24.09 -3.53 -19.51
C ASN A 271 25.24 -2.89 -18.70
N ALA A 272 26.48 -2.93 -19.20
CA ALA A 272 27.61 -2.24 -18.61
C ALA A 272 27.40 -0.72 -18.51
N LEU A 273 26.88 -0.08 -19.58
CA LEU A 273 26.58 1.35 -19.56
C LEU A 273 25.46 1.70 -18.60
N PHE A 274 24.43 0.86 -18.50
CA PHE A 274 23.34 1.06 -17.55
C PHE A 274 23.85 0.97 -16.10
N SER A 275 24.62 -0.07 -15.77
CA SER A 275 25.26 -0.22 -14.46
C SER A 275 26.22 0.93 -14.15
N LEU A 276 27.02 1.37 -15.12
CA LEU A 276 27.92 2.51 -14.95
C LEU A 276 27.14 3.81 -14.75
N THR A 277 26.05 4.03 -15.49
CA THR A 277 25.17 5.18 -15.30
C THR A 277 24.57 5.20 -13.89
N LYS A 278 24.13 4.05 -13.38
CA LYS A 278 23.65 3.89 -12.00
C LYS A 278 24.75 4.16 -10.97
N ALA A 279 25.97 3.67 -11.21
CA ALA A 279 27.12 3.91 -10.32
C ALA A 279 27.54 5.38 -10.28
N VAL A 280 27.57 6.07 -11.44
CA VAL A 280 27.96 7.48 -11.55
C VAL A 280 26.91 8.41 -10.95
N ARG A 281 25.62 8.14 -11.19
CA ARG A 281 24.52 8.93 -10.61
C ARG A 281 24.33 8.71 -9.12
N GLY A 282 24.75 7.55 -8.59
CA GLY A 282 24.35 7.12 -7.26
C GLY A 282 22.84 6.87 -7.17
N CYS A 283 22.31 6.80 -5.95
CA CYS A 283 20.87 6.75 -5.76
C CYS A 283 20.30 8.17 -5.85
N VAL A 284 19.60 8.47 -6.94
CA VAL A 284 18.85 9.72 -7.10
C VAL A 284 17.37 9.37 -6.95
N PRO A 285 16.70 9.85 -5.89
CA PRO A 285 15.30 9.55 -5.70
C PRO A 285 14.48 10.15 -6.83
N VAL A 286 13.53 9.37 -7.34
CA VAL A 286 12.65 9.82 -8.40
C VAL A 286 11.74 10.90 -7.83
N GLU A 287 11.80 12.13 -8.36
CA GLU A 287 11.00 13.27 -7.87
C GLU A 287 9.50 12.93 -7.84
N ALA A 288 8.99 12.35 -8.92
CA ALA A 288 7.61 11.88 -8.99
C ALA A 288 7.26 10.83 -7.93
N ALA A 289 8.22 10.02 -7.46
CA ALA A 289 7.98 9.07 -6.40
C ALA A 289 7.96 9.74 -5.02
N ARG A 290 8.77 10.79 -4.80
CA ARG A 290 8.65 11.64 -3.60
C ARG A 290 7.28 12.29 -3.51
N GLU A 291 6.77 12.81 -4.62
CA GLU A 291 5.44 13.45 -4.68
C GLU A 291 4.28 12.46 -4.45
N ARG A 292 4.47 11.18 -4.76
CA ARG A 292 3.44 10.12 -4.65
C ARG A 292 3.60 9.24 -3.41
N THR A 293 4.54 9.57 -2.54
CA THR A 293 4.79 8.81 -1.31
C THR A 293 4.61 9.71 -0.11
N ALA A 294 3.59 9.40 0.68
CA ALA A 294 3.43 9.98 2.00
C ALA A 294 4.21 9.17 3.03
N HIS A 295 4.36 9.72 4.23
CA HIS A 295 4.90 8.99 5.37
C HIS A 295 4.15 9.36 6.63
N ALA A 296 4.13 8.46 7.60
CA ALA A 296 3.53 8.66 8.91
C ALA A 296 4.39 7.99 9.96
N THR A 297 4.13 8.29 11.23
CA THR A 297 4.84 7.64 12.33
C THR A 297 3.96 6.65 13.06
N VAL A 298 4.51 5.48 13.35
CA VAL A 298 3.85 4.39 14.07
C VAL A 298 4.77 3.89 15.19
N MET A 299 4.17 3.29 16.21
CA MET A 299 4.91 2.67 17.31
C MET A 299 4.90 1.15 17.12
N ASP A 300 5.99 0.48 17.48
CA ASP A 300 6.02 -0.98 17.61
C ASP A 300 5.68 -1.44 19.04
N THR A 301 5.59 -2.76 19.23
CA THR A 301 5.29 -3.38 20.53
C THR A 301 6.33 -3.11 21.61
N GLU A 302 7.55 -2.71 21.24
CA GLU A 302 8.63 -2.32 22.15
C GLU A 302 8.62 -0.82 22.46
N GLY A 303 7.67 -0.06 21.89
CA GLY A 303 7.60 1.39 22.05
C GLY A 303 8.64 2.14 21.22
N ARG A 304 9.23 1.53 20.18
CA ARG A 304 10.08 2.23 19.23
C ARG A 304 9.23 2.89 18.15
N LYS A 305 9.63 4.09 17.76
CA LYS A 305 8.99 4.87 16.70
C LYS A 305 9.57 4.49 15.33
N HIS A 306 8.70 4.25 14.36
CA HIS A 306 9.05 3.92 12.98
C HIS A 306 8.40 4.88 11.99
N TRP A 307 9.11 5.17 10.89
CA TRP A 307 8.54 5.85 9.72
C TRP A 307 7.88 4.83 8.82
N LEU A 308 6.57 4.91 8.67
CA LEU A 308 5.79 4.12 7.73
C LEU A 308 5.57 4.94 6.46
N TYR A 309 6.14 4.49 5.35
CA TYR A 309 5.99 5.10 4.04
C TYR A 309 4.80 4.49 3.30
N ILE A 310 3.96 5.33 2.72
CA ILE A 310 2.67 4.95 2.14
C ILE A 310 2.65 5.45 0.69
N LYS A 311 2.58 4.51 -0.25
CA LYS A 311 2.47 4.78 -1.67
C LYS A 311 1.00 5.01 -2.05
N GLY A 312 0.71 6.08 -2.78
CA GLY A 312 -0.63 6.35 -3.31
C GLY A 312 -0.98 7.82 -3.40
N ARG A 313 -2.20 8.13 -3.83
CA ARG A 313 -2.84 9.44 -3.69
C ARG A 313 -4.36 9.27 -3.85
N SER A 314 -5.07 8.94 -2.78
CA SER A 314 -6.54 8.82 -2.83
C SER A 314 -7.17 10.13 -2.41
N GLN A 315 -7.53 11.01 -3.35
CA GLN A 315 -8.21 12.28 -3.05
C GLN A 315 -9.74 12.17 -3.07
N SER A 316 -10.29 10.97 -3.26
CA SER A 316 -11.74 10.77 -3.33
C SER A 316 -12.15 9.47 -2.64
N ALA A 317 -13.22 9.54 -1.86
CA ALA A 317 -13.89 8.38 -1.30
C ALA A 317 -14.56 7.46 -2.34
N SER A 318 -14.74 7.92 -3.58
CA SER A 318 -15.39 7.14 -4.63
C SER A 318 -14.46 6.82 -5.79
N LEU A 319 -14.60 5.62 -6.34
CA LEU A 319 -13.91 5.20 -7.55
C LEU A 319 -14.30 6.07 -8.75
N THR A 320 -13.33 6.35 -9.60
CA THR A 320 -13.56 6.95 -10.91
C THR A 320 -14.36 6.01 -11.81
N LYS A 321 -14.93 6.55 -12.90
CA LYS A 321 -15.65 5.74 -13.89
C LYS A 321 -14.77 4.63 -14.48
N GLY A 322 -13.50 4.93 -14.77
CA GLY A 322 -12.55 3.95 -15.29
C GLY A 322 -12.31 2.82 -14.30
N GLU A 323 -11.99 3.15 -13.04
CA GLU A 323 -11.82 2.15 -11.98
C GLU A 323 -13.08 1.30 -11.75
N LEU A 324 -14.27 1.89 -11.85
CA LEU A 324 -15.53 1.15 -11.73
C LEU A 324 -15.76 0.18 -12.90
N ASP A 325 -15.42 0.58 -14.13
CA ASP A 325 -15.53 -0.30 -15.29
C ASP A 325 -14.50 -1.44 -15.24
N THR A 326 -13.29 -1.16 -14.76
CA THR A 326 -12.29 -2.19 -14.49
C THR A 326 -12.69 -3.12 -13.35
N LEU A 327 -13.26 -2.60 -12.26
CA LEU A 327 -13.80 -3.41 -11.17
C LEU A 327 -14.88 -4.39 -11.66
N LYS A 328 -15.78 -3.95 -12.54
CA LYS A 328 -16.76 -4.86 -13.17
C LYS A 328 -16.10 -5.96 -13.98
N ALA A 329 -15.06 -5.63 -14.74
CA ALA A 329 -14.29 -6.61 -15.50
C ALA A 329 -13.60 -7.63 -14.58
N SER A 330 -12.97 -7.17 -13.50
CA SER A 330 -12.33 -8.03 -12.49
C SER A 330 -13.35 -8.94 -11.79
N VAL A 331 -14.54 -8.43 -11.44
CA VAL A 331 -15.61 -9.24 -10.85
C VAL A 331 -16.11 -10.32 -11.80
N ALA A 332 -16.21 -10.03 -13.11
CA ALA A 332 -16.58 -11.04 -14.10
C ALA A 332 -15.54 -12.17 -14.20
N VAL A 333 -14.25 -11.85 -14.05
CA VAL A 333 -13.16 -12.83 -13.97
C VAL A 333 -13.29 -13.69 -12.70
N ILE A 334 -13.55 -13.06 -11.55
CA ILE A 334 -13.74 -13.76 -10.27
C ILE A 334 -14.99 -14.66 -10.32
N GLU A 335 -16.07 -14.23 -11.00
CA GLU A 335 -17.24 -15.06 -11.25
C GLU A 335 -16.89 -16.32 -12.06
N GLU A 336 -16.07 -16.19 -13.10
CA GLU A 336 -15.61 -17.33 -13.88
C GLU A 336 -14.75 -18.27 -13.03
N ALA A 337 -13.82 -17.74 -12.23
CA ALA A 337 -13.02 -18.50 -11.27
C ALA A 337 -13.91 -19.30 -10.31
N TYR A 338 -14.92 -18.65 -9.73
CA TYR A 338 -15.88 -19.29 -8.84
C TYR A 338 -16.61 -20.45 -9.52
N ARG A 339 -17.12 -20.27 -10.75
CA ARG A 339 -17.81 -21.34 -11.49
C ARG A 339 -16.91 -22.56 -11.69
N LEU A 340 -15.63 -22.34 -12.03
CA LEU A 340 -14.66 -23.42 -12.19
C LEU A 340 -14.39 -24.16 -10.87
N VAL A 341 -14.15 -23.42 -9.79
CA VAL A 341 -13.88 -23.98 -8.45
C VAL A 341 -15.11 -24.75 -7.93
N LYS A 342 -16.31 -24.23 -8.15
CA LYS A 342 -17.56 -24.89 -7.77
C LYS A 342 -17.79 -26.20 -8.54
N ASN A 343 -17.43 -26.25 -9.83
CA ASN A 343 -17.53 -27.47 -10.63
C ASN A 343 -16.61 -28.59 -10.13
N GLU A 344 -15.46 -28.23 -9.53
CA GLU A 344 -14.56 -29.18 -8.85
C GLU A 344 -15.04 -29.55 -7.42
N GLY A 345 -16.16 -28.98 -6.96
CA GLY A 345 -16.69 -29.23 -5.60
C GLY A 345 -15.87 -28.58 -4.49
N ALA A 346 -15.06 -27.57 -4.80
CA ALA A 346 -14.19 -26.88 -3.87
C ALA A 346 -14.84 -25.60 -3.31
N ARG A 347 -14.41 -25.18 -2.11
CA ARG A 347 -14.80 -23.89 -1.52
C ARG A 347 -14.06 -22.74 -2.21
N PHE A 348 -14.73 -21.61 -2.41
CA PHE A 348 -14.13 -20.41 -2.99
C PHE A 348 -14.25 -19.24 -2.02
N VAL A 349 -13.11 -18.67 -1.64
CA VAL A 349 -12.99 -17.52 -0.73
C VAL A 349 -12.35 -16.37 -1.49
N VAL A 350 -12.94 -15.19 -1.43
CA VAL A 350 -12.33 -13.94 -1.94
C VAL A 350 -11.86 -13.14 -0.73
N ALA A 351 -10.55 -13.02 -0.56
CA ALA A 351 -9.92 -12.25 0.51
C ALA A 351 -9.48 -10.88 -0.01
N PHE A 352 -10.01 -9.80 0.56
CA PHE A 352 -9.59 -8.44 0.22
C PHE A 352 -8.35 -8.05 1.03
N ALA A 353 -7.24 -7.81 0.34
CA ALA A 353 -5.99 -7.34 0.92
C ALA A 353 -5.96 -5.79 0.89
N PRO A 354 -5.89 -5.13 2.06
CA PRO A 354 -5.91 -3.67 2.14
C PRO A 354 -4.54 -3.04 1.92
N THR A 355 -4.53 -1.78 1.52
CA THR A 355 -3.34 -0.93 1.56
C THR A 355 -2.92 -0.59 3.00
N ALA A 356 -1.63 -0.24 3.18
CA ALA A 356 -1.13 0.29 4.45
C ALA A 356 -1.91 1.54 4.89
N PHE A 357 -2.31 2.39 3.96
CA PHE A 357 -3.13 3.58 4.26
C PHE A 357 -4.45 3.19 4.93
N ARG A 358 -5.19 2.22 4.37
CA ARG A 358 -6.47 1.77 4.93
C ARG A 358 -6.34 1.21 6.35
N VAL A 359 -5.27 0.46 6.61
CA VAL A 359 -5.02 -0.13 7.93
C VAL A 359 -4.62 0.92 8.96
N TYR A 360 -3.76 1.88 8.59
CA TYR A 360 -3.17 2.86 9.51
C TYR A 360 -3.87 4.23 9.55
N TYR A 361 -4.93 4.44 8.76
CA TYR A 361 -5.61 5.72 8.57
C TYR A 361 -5.96 6.48 9.87
N ASP A 362 -6.42 5.76 10.91
CA ASP A 362 -6.80 6.29 12.22
C ASP A 362 -5.84 5.87 13.35
N ILE A 363 -4.70 5.27 13.00
CA ILE A 363 -3.71 4.75 13.95
C ILE A 363 -2.41 5.55 13.88
N ALA A 364 -1.90 5.77 12.66
CA ALA A 364 -0.62 6.43 12.48
C ALA A 364 -0.71 7.92 12.79
N ASN A 365 0.39 8.48 13.26
CA ASN A 365 0.51 9.90 13.48
C ASN A 365 0.96 10.59 12.18
N PHE A 366 -0.01 11.19 11.49
CA PHE A 366 0.17 11.96 10.27
C PHE A 366 0.52 13.44 10.52
N LYS A 367 0.61 13.91 11.77
CA LYS A 367 0.95 15.32 12.05
C LYS A 367 2.37 15.69 11.62
N GLU A 368 3.24 14.70 11.57
CA GLU A 368 4.62 14.83 11.10
C GLU A 368 4.76 14.57 9.60
N ALA A 369 3.66 14.27 8.90
CA ALA A 369 3.65 14.08 7.45
C ALA A 369 3.60 15.44 6.74
N GLU A 370 4.40 15.60 5.68
CA GLU A 370 4.27 16.74 4.77
C GLU A 370 2.84 16.80 4.17
N GLU A 371 2.31 18.00 3.96
CA GLU A 371 0.90 18.43 4.10
C GLU A 371 -0.23 17.69 3.29
N ASP A 372 0.03 16.67 2.46
CA ASP A 372 -0.97 16.13 1.51
C ASP A 372 -1.76 14.87 1.98
N ILE A 373 -1.21 14.00 2.84
CA ILE A 373 -1.90 12.76 3.24
C ILE A 373 -3.13 13.00 4.13
N THR A 374 -3.17 14.12 4.86
CA THR A 374 -4.35 14.51 5.66
C THR A 374 -5.58 14.85 4.83
N ARG A 375 -5.44 14.92 3.49
CA ARG A 375 -6.54 15.11 2.53
C ARG A 375 -6.96 13.80 1.88
N TRP A 376 -6.26 12.71 2.16
CA TRP A 376 -6.60 11.44 1.53
C TRP A 376 -7.84 10.85 2.17
N GLU A 377 -8.70 10.27 1.35
CA GLU A 377 -9.93 9.62 1.78
C GLU A 377 -9.83 8.11 1.53
N LEU A 378 -10.43 7.33 2.42
CA LEU A 378 -10.61 5.89 2.19
C LEU A 378 -11.68 5.71 1.11
N ASN A 379 -11.30 5.04 0.03
CA ASN A 379 -12.25 4.69 -1.02
C ASN A 379 -13.21 3.58 -0.55
N ASP A 380 -14.32 3.43 -1.28
CA ASP A 380 -15.34 2.40 -1.06
C ASP A 380 -15.10 1.10 -1.87
N LEU A 381 -13.87 0.81 -2.29
CA LEU A 381 -13.54 -0.37 -3.13
C LEU A 381 -13.89 -1.69 -2.45
N SER A 382 -13.45 -1.92 -1.20
CA SER A 382 -13.77 -3.17 -0.45
C SER A 382 -15.27 -3.40 -0.42
N ASP A 383 -16.01 -2.31 -0.23
CA ASP A 383 -17.44 -2.34 -0.04
C ASP A 383 -18.21 -2.63 -1.33
N ARG A 384 -17.79 -1.99 -2.42
CA ARG A 384 -18.29 -2.27 -3.77
C ARG A 384 -17.96 -3.69 -4.19
N LEU A 385 -16.72 -4.13 -4.01
CA LEU A 385 -16.28 -5.48 -4.37
C LEU A 385 -17.12 -6.52 -3.61
N ARG A 386 -17.25 -6.39 -2.29
CA ARG A 386 -18.06 -7.28 -1.47
C ARG A 386 -19.51 -7.38 -1.94
N LYS A 387 -20.14 -6.23 -2.24
CA LYS A 387 -21.50 -6.20 -2.76
C LYS A 387 -21.58 -6.97 -4.10
N MET A 388 -20.68 -6.67 -5.03
CA MET A 388 -20.65 -7.32 -6.34
C MET A 388 -20.38 -8.83 -6.25
N ILE A 389 -19.50 -9.27 -5.35
CA ILE A 389 -19.26 -10.69 -5.07
C ILE A 389 -20.51 -11.37 -4.48
N SER A 390 -21.20 -10.71 -3.55
CA SER A 390 -22.43 -11.24 -2.96
C SER A 390 -23.58 -11.40 -3.97
N GLU A 391 -23.59 -10.57 -5.03
CA GLU A 391 -24.54 -10.65 -6.14
C GLU A 391 -24.25 -11.84 -7.08
N ILE A 392 -22.99 -12.31 -7.17
CA ILE A 392 -22.65 -13.52 -7.94
C ILE A 392 -23.27 -14.76 -7.28
N SER A 393 -22.96 -14.98 -6.00
CA SER A 393 -23.46 -16.14 -5.28
C SER A 393 -23.25 -15.99 -3.76
N PRO A 394 -24.23 -16.36 -2.93
CA PRO A 394 -24.08 -16.33 -1.48
C PRO A 394 -23.13 -17.44 -0.96
N ASP A 395 -22.70 -18.37 -1.83
CA ASP A 395 -21.74 -19.43 -1.48
C ASP A 395 -20.29 -18.92 -1.52
N ILE A 396 -20.02 -17.76 -2.14
CA ILE A 396 -18.69 -17.15 -2.13
C ILE A 396 -18.49 -16.47 -0.79
N GLU A 397 -17.46 -16.89 -0.07
CA GLU A 397 -17.08 -16.27 1.19
C GLU A 397 -16.21 -15.04 0.89
N TYR A 398 -16.67 -13.85 1.27
CA TYR A 398 -15.89 -12.62 1.16
C TYR A 398 -15.27 -12.27 2.50
N LEU A 399 -13.95 -12.16 2.54
CA LEU A 399 -13.18 -11.91 3.75
C LEU A 399 -12.39 -10.61 3.61
N ASP A 400 -12.83 -9.55 4.29
CA ASP A 400 -12.04 -8.33 4.39
C ASP A 400 -10.93 -8.49 5.46
N LEU A 401 -9.66 -8.43 5.05
CA LEU A 401 -8.53 -8.56 5.98
C LEU A 401 -8.26 -7.27 6.77
N THR A 402 -8.87 -6.15 6.40
CA THR A 402 -8.68 -4.83 7.05
C THR A 402 -8.92 -4.86 8.55
N PRO A 403 -10.05 -5.38 9.08
CA PRO A 403 -10.32 -5.29 10.51
C PRO A 403 -9.31 -6.04 11.37
N ALA A 404 -8.82 -7.20 10.89
CA ALA A 404 -7.85 -8.00 11.61
C ALA A 404 -6.47 -7.33 11.63
N LEU A 405 -5.98 -6.87 10.48
CA LEU A 405 -4.71 -6.15 10.37
C LEU A 405 -4.75 -4.85 11.18
N LYS A 406 -5.87 -4.13 11.16
CA LYS A 406 -6.09 -2.92 11.95
C LYS A 406 -6.13 -3.19 13.45
N SER A 407 -6.76 -4.28 13.87
CA SER A 407 -6.78 -4.72 15.27
C SER A 407 -5.37 -5.04 15.79
N ALA A 408 -4.55 -5.71 14.97
CA ALA A 408 -3.14 -5.96 15.29
C ALA A 408 -2.33 -4.65 15.32
N ALA A 409 -2.51 -3.76 14.34
CA ALA A 409 -1.84 -2.45 14.30
C ALA A 409 -2.16 -1.57 15.52
N ARG A 410 -3.41 -1.58 16.03
CA ARG A 410 -3.79 -0.88 17.28
C ARG A 410 -3.07 -1.40 18.52
N LYS A 411 -2.57 -2.63 18.47
CA LYS A 411 -1.72 -3.23 19.52
C LYS A 411 -0.22 -3.00 19.25
N ASN A 412 0.10 -2.04 18.37
CA ASN A 412 1.45 -1.70 17.94
C ASN A 412 2.19 -2.85 17.22
N VAL A 413 1.46 -3.82 16.65
CA VAL A 413 2.07 -4.78 15.72
C VAL A 413 2.34 -4.06 14.40
N LEU A 414 3.59 -4.05 13.95
CA LEU A 414 3.94 -3.55 12.63
C LEU A 414 3.51 -4.59 11.60
N VAL A 415 2.31 -4.44 11.02
CA VAL A 415 1.75 -5.40 10.06
C VAL A 415 2.17 -5.14 8.61
N PHE A 416 2.82 -4.00 8.34
CA PHE A 416 3.47 -3.68 7.07
C PHE A 416 4.95 -3.43 7.27
N LEU A 417 5.75 -3.72 6.25
CA LEU A 417 7.14 -3.30 6.21
C LEU A 417 7.19 -1.76 6.12
N PRO A 418 7.95 -1.07 6.98
CA PRO A 418 7.88 0.39 7.07
C PRO A 418 8.23 1.12 5.77
N ASP A 419 9.13 0.57 4.95
CA ASP A 419 9.61 1.15 3.70
C ASP A 419 9.14 0.39 2.45
N ASP A 420 8.02 -0.33 2.55
CA ASP A 420 7.44 -1.11 1.47
C ASP A 420 5.90 -1.04 1.50
N THR A 421 5.26 -1.44 0.40
CA THR A 421 3.81 -1.63 0.35
C THR A 421 3.37 -2.94 0.99
N HIS A 422 4.25 -3.96 1.08
CA HIS A 422 3.89 -5.31 1.50
C HIS A 422 3.76 -5.49 3.02
N TRP A 423 3.03 -6.53 3.41
CA TRP A 423 2.95 -6.96 4.80
C TRP A 423 4.33 -7.34 5.35
N SER A 424 4.52 -7.09 6.64
CA SER A 424 5.64 -7.63 7.41
C SER A 424 5.42 -9.11 7.68
N GLY A 425 6.44 -9.77 8.27
CA GLY A 425 6.25 -11.12 8.81
C GLY A 425 5.07 -11.16 9.77
N GLU A 426 4.92 -10.21 10.68
CA GLU A 426 3.79 -10.15 11.61
C GLU A 426 2.45 -9.95 10.91
N GLY A 427 2.40 -9.17 9.82
CA GLY A 427 1.20 -9.03 8.99
C GLY A 427 0.78 -10.36 8.35
N HIS A 428 1.72 -11.12 7.79
CA HIS A 428 1.45 -12.46 7.26
C HIS A 428 0.95 -13.44 8.33
N GLN A 429 1.37 -13.29 9.60
CA GLN A 429 0.85 -14.10 10.71
C GLN A 429 -0.65 -13.85 10.90
N VAL A 430 -1.02 -12.57 10.99
CA VAL A 430 -2.42 -12.15 11.16
C VAL A 430 -3.28 -12.67 10.00
N VAL A 431 -2.79 -12.56 8.77
CA VAL A 431 -3.51 -13.07 7.59
C VAL A 431 -3.69 -14.59 7.64
N ALA A 432 -2.63 -15.35 7.98
CA ALA A 432 -2.71 -16.81 8.09
C ALA A 432 -3.72 -17.26 9.16
N GLU A 433 -3.76 -16.59 10.32
CA GLU A 433 -4.71 -16.88 11.39
C GLU A 433 -6.16 -16.65 10.95
N ILE A 434 -6.44 -15.54 10.28
CA ILE A 434 -7.79 -15.23 9.81
C ILE A 434 -8.24 -16.20 8.71
N LEU A 435 -7.37 -16.51 7.75
CA LEU A 435 -7.64 -17.51 6.72
C LEU A 435 -7.87 -18.90 7.33
N SER A 436 -7.10 -19.28 8.34
CA SER A 436 -7.26 -20.55 9.05
C SER A 436 -8.65 -20.67 9.67
N HIS A 437 -9.14 -19.63 10.35
CA HIS A 437 -10.49 -19.63 10.93
C HIS A 437 -11.58 -19.73 9.85
N ALA A 438 -11.51 -18.91 8.80
CA ALA A 438 -12.46 -18.94 7.68
C ALA A 438 -12.54 -20.35 7.03
N LEU A 439 -11.39 -21.02 6.89
CA LEU A 439 -11.30 -22.34 6.29
C LEU A 439 -11.67 -23.49 7.24
N ALA A 440 -11.57 -23.29 8.57
CA ALA A 440 -11.89 -24.30 9.57
C ALA A 440 -13.41 -24.50 9.76
N ASP A 441 -14.17 -23.41 9.82
CA ASP A 441 -15.48 -23.47 10.47
C ASP A 441 -16.65 -23.91 9.58
N GLY A 442 -16.53 -23.90 8.24
CA GLY A 442 -17.67 -24.20 7.34
C GLY A 442 -18.91 -23.32 7.60
N THR A 443 -18.77 -22.32 8.47
CA THR A 443 -19.77 -21.44 9.02
C THR A 443 -19.28 -20.07 8.61
N ARG A 444 -20.12 -19.31 7.90
CA ARG A 444 -19.82 -17.96 7.43
C ARG A 444 -19.34 -17.09 8.60
N ILE A 445 -18.04 -16.95 8.78
CA ILE A 445 -17.50 -15.94 9.67
C ILE A 445 -17.39 -14.67 8.84
N TYR A 446 -18.23 -13.69 9.19
CA TYR A 446 -18.43 -12.38 8.53
C TYR A 446 -19.40 -12.35 7.34
N ALA A 447 -20.65 -12.80 7.52
CA ALA A 447 -21.75 -12.45 6.62
C ALA A 447 -22.75 -11.42 7.19
N GLU A 448 -22.49 -10.84 8.38
CA GLU A 448 -23.28 -9.71 8.91
C GLU A 448 -22.38 -8.52 9.19
N ASN A 449 -21.87 -7.93 8.12
CA ASN A 449 -21.56 -6.52 8.08
C ASN A 449 -21.89 -6.06 6.65
N PRO A 450 -23.05 -5.46 6.35
CA PRO A 450 -23.20 -4.71 5.12
C PRO A 450 -22.24 -3.52 5.17
N SER A 451 -21.72 -3.15 4.01
CA SER A 451 -20.78 -2.07 3.80
C SER A 451 -21.31 -0.76 4.35
N PRO A 452 -20.42 0.19 4.67
CA PRO A 452 -20.79 1.57 4.85
C PRO A 452 -21.49 2.03 3.57
N ASP A 453 -22.73 2.45 3.74
CA ASP A 453 -23.41 3.30 2.79
C ASP A 453 -22.55 4.57 2.62
N PRO A 454 -22.23 5.06 1.41
CA PRO A 454 -21.46 6.29 1.23
C PRO A 454 -22.12 7.56 1.81
N GLU A 455 -23.32 7.44 2.40
CA GLU A 455 -23.99 8.49 3.19
C GLU A 455 -23.85 8.32 4.73
N LYS A 456 -23.01 7.38 5.20
CA LYS A 456 -22.91 6.97 6.62
C LYS A 456 -21.64 7.54 7.29
N PRO A 457 -21.74 8.40 8.32
CA PRO A 457 -20.58 8.88 9.07
C PRO A 457 -20.01 7.77 9.97
N MET A 458 -18.70 7.58 9.85
CA MET A 458 -17.73 7.00 10.79
C MET A 458 -18.28 6.37 12.11
N GLU A 459 -18.42 5.04 12.12
CA GLU A 459 -18.52 4.13 13.28
C GLU A 459 -17.66 2.90 12.87
N ASP A 460 -16.50 2.57 13.47
CA ASP A 460 -16.35 2.02 14.81
C ASP A 460 -14.99 2.41 15.45
N GLY A 461 -15.07 3.37 16.36
CA GLY A 461 -14.18 3.48 17.51
C GLY A 461 -15.06 3.45 18.75
N ILE A 462 -14.73 2.56 19.70
CA ILE A 462 -15.40 2.35 20.98
C ILE A 462 -16.66 1.46 20.89
N LEU A 463 -16.47 0.15 21.15
CA LEU A 463 -17.50 -0.70 21.77
C LEU A 463 -17.78 -0.16 23.18
N SER A 464 -18.41 1.01 23.27
CA SER A 464 -18.84 1.56 24.56
C SER A 464 -20.16 0.92 24.92
N THR A 465 -20.22 0.33 26.11
CA THR A 465 -21.49 -0.03 26.75
C THR A 465 -22.29 1.20 27.19
N GLU A 466 -21.70 2.40 27.14
CA GLU A 466 -22.32 3.66 27.53
C GLU A 466 -23.19 4.24 26.42
N ALA A 467 -24.20 5.02 26.80
CA ALA A 467 -25.07 5.68 25.85
C ALA A 467 -24.40 6.93 25.29
N ILE A 468 -23.76 6.77 24.13
CA ILE A 468 -23.03 7.83 23.44
C ILE A 468 -23.82 8.24 22.20
N MET A 469 -23.95 9.53 21.99
CA MET A 469 -24.39 10.11 20.71
C MET A 469 -23.44 11.23 20.28
N VAL A 470 -23.20 11.35 18.99
CA VAL A 470 -22.50 12.52 18.42
C VAL A 470 -23.54 13.31 17.65
N ARG A 471 -23.54 14.64 17.84
CA ARG A 471 -24.49 15.53 17.19
C ARG A 471 -23.82 16.80 16.70
N ASN A 472 -24.42 17.43 15.71
CA ASN A 472 -24.08 18.78 15.30
C ASN A 472 -24.44 19.79 16.40
N LEU A 473 -23.92 21.02 16.30
CA LEU A 473 -24.30 22.13 17.19
C LEU A 473 -25.81 22.43 17.17
N ASP A 474 -26.51 22.18 16.06
CA ASP A 474 -27.97 22.32 15.95
C ASP A 474 -28.77 21.18 16.61
N GLY A 475 -28.07 20.21 17.21
CA GLY A 475 -28.66 19.06 17.89
C GLY A 475 -28.91 17.85 16.99
N THR A 476 -28.66 17.93 15.67
CA THR A 476 -28.85 16.81 14.74
C THR A 476 -27.94 15.64 15.07
N ILE A 477 -28.50 14.48 15.39
CA ILE A 477 -27.77 13.26 15.73
C ILE A 477 -27.07 12.71 14.47
N ARG A 478 -25.75 12.49 14.58
CA ARG A 478 -24.87 11.94 13.56
C ARG A 478 -24.33 10.55 13.91
N TYR A 479 -24.40 10.17 15.18
CA TYR A 479 -23.91 8.89 15.71
C TYR A 479 -24.83 8.45 16.85
N TRP A 480 -25.08 7.15 16.98
CA TRP A 480 -25.96 6.59 18.00
C TRP A 480 -25.47 5.23 18.48
N SER A 481 -24.84 5.18 19.66
CA SER A 481 -24.19 3.95 20.14
C SER A 481 -25.19 2.82 20.44
N LYS A 482 -24.68 1.58 20.48
CA LYS A 482 -25.42 0.43 21.04
C LYS A 482 -25.86 0.66 22.49
N GLY A 483 -25.09 1.40 23.29
CA GLY A 483 -25.50 1.80 24.63
C GLY A 483 -26.69 2.78 24.62
N ALA A 484 -26.74 3.69 23.65
CA ALA A 484 -27.85 4.64 23.48
C ALA A 484 -29.12 3.93 23.01
N GLN A 485 -28.98 2.97 22.09
CA GLN A 485 -30.06 2.07 21.69
C GLN A 485 -30.63 1.29 22.89
N LYS A 486 -29.76 0.70 23.72
CA LYS A 486 -30.19 -0.01 24.94
C LYS A 486 -30.85 0.92 25.96
N LEU A 487 -30.32 2.13 26.15
CA LEU A 487 -30.81 3.07 27.16
C LEU A 487 -32.17 3.69 26.77
N TYR A 488 -32.34 4.04 25.50
CA TYR A 488 -33.49 4.83 25.04
C TYR A 488 -34.50 4.03 24.18
N GLY A 489 -34.13 2.83 23.71
CA GLY A 489 -35.00 1.95 22.91
C GLY A 489 -35.18 2.39 21.45
N TRP A 490 -34.51 3.45 21.01
CA TRP A 490 -34.51 3.90 19.62
C TRP A 490 -33.44 3.17 18.82
N GLU A 491 -33.84 2.62 17.67
CA GLU A 491 -32.90 2.04 16.71
C GLU A 491 -32.09 3.17 16.05
N PRO A 492 -30.80 2.96 15.69
CA PRO A 492 -30.00 3.99 15.02
C PRO A 492 -30.70 4.58 13.78
N ARG A 493 -31.38 3.74 12.97
CA ARG A 493 -32.14 4.18 11.79
C ARG A 493 -33.27 5.18 12.09
N ASP A 494 -33.80 5.15 13.31
CA ASP A 494 -34.89 6.03 13.74
C ASP A 494 -34.35 7.30 14.45
N ALA A 495 -33.11 7.24 14.97
CA ALA A 495 -32.49 8.32 15.73
C ALA A 495 -31.60 9.24 14.87
N LEU A 496 -30.86 8.69 13.91
CA LEU A 496 -29.94 9.43 13.05
C LEU A 496 -30.68 10.47 12.20
N GLY A 497 -30.11 11.66 12.06
CA GLY A 497 -30.68 12.78 11.31
C GLY A 497 -31.78 13.55 12.04
N THR A 498 -32.23 13.09 13.21
CA THR A 498 -33.19 13.81 14.05
C THR A 498 -32.48 14.70 15.07
N THR A 499 -33.16 15.74 15.57
CA THR A 499 -32.63 16.59 16.64
C THR A 499 -32.73 15.87 17.98
N SER A 500 -31.62 15.73 18.72
CA SER A 500 -31.51 14.90 19.93
C SER A 500 -32.55 15.25 20.99
N HIS A 501 -32.72 16.54 21.28
CA HIS A 501 -33.67 17.01 22.30
C HIS A 501 -35.13 16.90 21.87
N GLN A 502 -35.41 16.82 20.56
CA GLN A 502 -36.75 16.56 20.04
C GLN A 502 -37.08 15.07 20.11
N LEU A 503 -36.15 14.20 19.66
CA LEU A 503 -36.28 12.74 19.70
C LEU A 503 -36.48 12.25 21.13
N LEU A 504 -35.63 12.72 22.05
CA LEU A 504 -35.65 12.32 23.45
C LEU A 504 -36.56 13.17 24.31
N LYS A 505 -37.26 14.17 23.73
CA LYS A 505 -38.12 15.12 24.46
C LYS A 505 -37.42 15.64 25.72
N THR A 506 -36.19 16.10 25.55
CA THR A 506 -35.27 16.40 26.66
C THR A 506 -35.80 17.53 27.52
N VAL A 507 -35.84 17.32 28.83
CA VAL A 507 -36.03 18.38 29.81
C VAL A 507 -34.67 18.78 30.36
N PHE A 508 -34.28 20.02 30.07
CA PHE A 508 -33.03 20.62 30.52
C PHE A 508 -33.18 21.28 31.89
N PRO A 509 -32.12 21.34 32.72
CA PRO A 509 -32.15 21.99 34.03
C PRO A 509 -32.25 23.53 33.95
N VAL A 510 -31.80 24.10 32.84
CA VAL A 510 -31.88 25.53 32.47
C VAL A 510 -32.16 25.61 30.95
N PRO A 511 -32.53 26.78 30.39
CA PRO A 511 -32.74 26.91 28.94
C PRO A 511 -31.55 26.39 28.14
N LEU A 512 -31.81 25.69 27.03
CA LEU A 512 -30.78 25.05 26.20
C LEU A 512 -29.76 26.07 25.69
N GLU A 513 -30.18 27.29 25.42
CA GLU A 513 -29.32 28.37 24.94
C GLU A 513 -28.21 28.72 25.95
N VAL A 514 -28.50 28.61 27.26
CA VAL A 514 -27.52 28.83 28.32
C VAL A 514 -26.51 27.68 28.37
N ILE A 515 -26.99 26.44 28.20
CA ILE A 515 -26.15 25.24 28.18
C ILE A 515 -25.23 25.25 26.94
N GLU A 516 -25.76 25.64 25.77
CA GLU A 516 -24.98 25.74 24.55
C GLU A 516 -23.93 26.85 24.62
N GLU A 517 -24.24 27.99 25.23
CA GLU A 517 -23.26 29.05 25.44
C GLU A 517 -22.13 28.59 26.37
N GLU A 518 -22.47 27.87 27.44
CA GLU A 518 -21.46 27.26 28.33
C GLU A 518 -20.59 26.23 27.59
N LEU A 519 -21.20 25.36 26.77
CA LEU A 519 -20.48 24.39 25.95
C LEU A 519 -19.56 25.08 24.93
N ARG A 520 -20.02 26.14 24.26
CA ARG A 520 -19.21 26.91 23.28
C ARG A 520 -18.03 27.62 23.95
N THR A 521 -18.25 28.20 25.12
CA THR A 521 -17.22 28.97 25.84
C THR A 521 -16.19 28.09 26.55
N LYS A 522 -16.61 26.96 27.12
CA LYS A 522 -15.74 26.08 27.92
C LYS A 522 -15.26 24.84 27.17
N GLY A 523 -15.82 24.55 26.00
CA GLY A 523 -15.55 23.33 25.24
C GLY A 523 -16.17 22.06 25.84
N ARG A 524 -16.85 22.15 26.98
CA ARG A 524 -17.48 21.03 27.68
C ARG A 524 -18.68 21.47 28.53
N TRP A 525 -19.63 20.59 28.77
CA TRP A 525 -20.74 20.78 29.69
C TRP A 525 -21.10 19.48 30.42
N GLU A 526 -21.54 19.59 31.67
CA GLU A 526 -22.00 18.46 32.49
C GLU A 526 -23.29 18.81 33.21
N GLY A 527 -24.25 17.88 33.26
CA GLY A 527 -25.48 18.09 34.01
C GLY A 527 -26.44 16.91 33.98
N GLN A 528 -27.55 17.05 34.71
CA GLN A 528 -28.62 16.05 34.71
C GLN A 528 -29.70 16.42 33.70
N LEU A 529 -30.07 15.46 32.85
CA LEU A 529 -31.14 15.59 31.85
C LEU A 529 -32.24 14.58 32.10
N ILE A 530 -33.48 14.91 31.74
CA ILE A 530 -34.57 13.93 31.68
C ILE A 530 -34.91 13.67 30.22
N HIS A 531 -34.79 12.42 29.80
CA HIS A 531 -35.10 11.94 28.46
C HIS A 531 -36.33 11.02 28.47
N VAL A 532 -37.00 10.92 27.33
CA VAL A 532 -38.12 10.02 27.07
C VAL A 532 -37.65 8.91 26.12
N ARG A 533 -37.83 7.67 26.55
CA ARG A 533 -37.53 6.47 25.76
C ARG A 533 -38.60 6.25 24.68
N ARG A 534 -38.32 5.37 23.72
CA ARG A 534 -39.24 4.97 22.64
C ARG A 534 -40.59 4.44 23.16
N ASP A 535 -40.59 3.75 24.29
CA ASP A 535 -41.80 3.22 24.94
C ASP A 535 -42.60 4.28 25.72
N GLY A 536 -42.12 5.54 25.74
CA GLY A 536 -42.74 6.66 26.46
C GLY A 536 -42.31 6.79 27.93
N SER A 537 -41.53 5.85 28.47
CA SER A 537 -41.00 5.94 29.83
C SER A 537 -39.93 7.03 29.95
N LYS A 538 -39.81 7.65 31.12
CA LYS A 538 -38.78 8.67 31.39
C LYS A 538 -37.51 8.04 31.97
N VAL A 539 -36.37 8.64 31.68
CA VAL A 539 -35.08 8.33 32.27
C VAL A 539 -34.34 9.59 32.64
N THR A 540 -33.82 9.65 33.85
CA THR A 540 -32.88 10.70 34.25
C THR A 540 -31.47 10.20 33.97
N VAL A 541 -30.67 11.02 33.29
CA VAL A 541 -29.28 10.70 32.94
C VAL A 541 -28.34 11.77 33.48
N ALA A 542 -27.16 11.35 33.93
CA ALA A 542 -26.00 12.22 34.02
C ALA A 542 -25.39 12.31 32.62
N SER A 543 -25.30 13.54 32.10
CA SER A 543 -24.89 13.83 30.73
C SER A 543 -23.59 14.63 30.73
N HIS A 544 -22.62 14.20 29.92
CA HIS A 544 -21.36 14.87 29.69
C HIS A 544 -21.23 15.19 28.20
N TRP A 545 -21.02 16.45 27.87
CA TRP A 545 -20.93 16.97 26.50
C TRP A 545 -19.53 17.52 26.26
N ASP A 546 -18.84 17.04 25.24
CA ASP A 546 -17.57 17.56 24.76
C ASP A 546 -17.71 18.17 23.37
N LEU A 547 -17.27 19.42 23.22
CA LEU A 547 -17.26 20.12 21.95
C LEU A 547 -15.97 19.83 21.19
N GLN A 548 -16.07 19.11 20.07
CA GLN A 548 -14.96 18.87 19.15
C GLN A 548 -15.02 19.87 18.00
N GLN A 549 -13.99 20.73 17.93
CA GLN A 549 -13.82 21.67 16.83
C GLN A 549 -12.83 21.10 15.81
N ASN A 550 -13.23 21.08 14.54
CA ASN A 550 -12.29 20.85 13.44
C ASN A 550 -11.41 22.10 13.25
N PRO A 551 -10.09 22.03 13.42
CA PRO A 551 -9.21 23.20 13.33
C PRO A 551 -9.20 23.89 11.95
N ARG A 552 -9.72 23.24 10.90
CA ARG A 552 -9.72 23.76 9.52
C ARG A 552 -10.92 24.64 9.15
N PHE A 553 -12.03 24.61 9.90
CA PHE A 553 -13.24 25.35 9.54
C PHE A 553 -13.84 26.01 10.79
N GLN A 554 -13.48 27.28 11.03
CA GLN A 554 -14.17 28.07 12.05
C GLN A 554 -15.69 28.06 11.78
N ASP A 555 -16.44 27.70 12.81
CA ASP A 555 -17.91 27.64 12.96
C ASP A 555 -18.75 26.65 12.14
N ARG A 556 -18.26 25.97 11.11
CA ARG A 556 -19.13 25.13 10.23
C ARG A 556 -19.10 23.62 10.44
N SER A 557 -18.21 23.12 11.30
CA SER A 557 -18.06 21.66 11.53
C SER A 557 -17.78 21.27 12.98
N ALA A 558 -18.27 22.07 13.94
CA ALA A 558 -18.20 21.72 15.34
C ALA A 558 -19.21 20.61 15.67
N THR A 559 -18.75 19.56 16.33
CA THR A 559 -19.57 18.42 16.76
C THR A 559 -19.54 18.32 18.28
N VAL A 560 -20.64 17.83 18.85
CA VAL A 560 -20.79 17.59 20.29
C VAL A 560 -20.86 16.09 20.51
N VAL A 561 -19.93 15.55 21.29
CA VAL A 561 -19.99 14.18 21.79
C VAL A 561 -20.72 14.21 23.12
N GLU A 562 -21.84 13.50 23.20
CA GLU A 562 -22.68 13.44 24.37
C GLU A 562 -22.69 12.01 24.93
N VAL A 563 -22.24 11.85 26.17
CA VAL A 563 -22.20 10.59 26.90
C VAL A 563 -23.20 10.65 28.04
N ASN A 564 -24.09 9.66 28.11
CA ASN A 564 -25.19 9.59 29.07
C ASN A 564 -25.10 8.32 29.92
N GLY A 565 -25.15 8.49 31.24
CA GLY A 565 -25.28 7.41 32.22
C GLY A 565 -26.63 7.48 32.96
N PRO A 566 -27.43 6.40 33.03
CA PRO A 566 -28.70 6.42 33.77
C PRO A 566 -28.48 6.63 35.27
N LEU A 567 -29.26 7.51 35.88
CA LEU A 567 -29.32 7.67 37.32
C LEU A 567 -30.46 6.82 37.89
N PRO A 568 -30.30 6.18 39.08
CA PRO A 568 -31.37 5.41 39.71
C PRO A 568 -32.61 6.28 39.95
N ILE A 569 -33.80 5.68 39.86
CA ILE A 569 -35.05 6.35 40.22
C ILE A 569 -35.02 6.63 41.73
N SER A 570 -34.58 7.82 42.11
CA SER A 570 -34.63 8.30 43.48
C SER A 570 -36.11 8.42 43.87
N SER A 571 -36.49 7.69 44.92
CA SER A 571 -37.79 7.78 45.58
C SER A 571 -38.12 9.25 45.86
N SER A 572 -39.26 9.68 45.32
CA SER A 572 -39.90 10.98 45.46
C SER A 572 -39.62 11.67 46.81
N GLY A 573 -38.67 12.63 46.82
CA GLY A 573 -38.37 13.41 48.01
C GLY A 573 -37.15 14.34 47.89
N SER A 574 -36.01 13.85 47.38
CA SER A 574 -34.79 14.69 47.28
C SER A 574 -34.75 15.55 46.01
N PHE A 575 -35.32 15.08 44.89
CA PHE A 575 -35.20 15.73 43.58
C PHE A 575 -35.67 17.19 43.55
N ARG A 576 -36.72 17.55 44.32
CA ARG A 576 -37.20 18.95 44.39
C ARG A 576 -36.33 19.85 45.27
N LYS A 577 -35.69 19.30 46.31
CA LYS A 577 -34.76 20.02 47.19
C LYS A 577 -33.39 20.22 46.54
N GLU A 578 -32.95 19.25 45.74
CA GLU A 578 -31.66 19.24 45.04
C GLU A 578 -31.68 20.16 43.80
N LEU A 579 -32.79 20.20 43.07
CA LEU A 579 -33.02 21.16 41.98
C LEU A 579 -33.08 22.62 42.49
N LEU A 580 -33.71 22.84 43.66
CA LEU A 580 -33.76 24.17 44.29
C LEU A 580 -32.42 24.60 44.92
N SER A 581 -31.54 23.68 45.31
CA SER A 581 -30.20 24.01 45.77
C SER A 581 -29.23 24.28 44.63
N LEU A 582 -29.38 23.59 43.49
CA LEU A 582 -28.59 23.83 42.28
C LEU A 582 -28.93 25.17 41.60
N LEU A 583 -30.20 25.59 41.63
CA LEU A 583 -30.61 26.94 41.20
C LEU A 583 -30.05 28.09 42.06
N LYS A 584 -29.48 27.79 43.25
CA LYS A 584 -28.86 28.78 44.15
C LYS A 584 -27.34 28.83 44.07
N GLN A 585 -26.68 27.93 43.32
CA GLN A 585 -25.23 28.02 43.11
C GLN A 585 -24.95 28.82 41.84
N SER A 586 -24.75 30.11 42.09
CA SER A 586 -24.54 31.20 41.16
C SER A 586 -23.31 31.04 40.26
N ASN A 587 -23.54 31.08 38.95
CA ASN A 587 -22.70 31.81 37.99
C ASN A 587 -23.55 32.70 37.05
N CYS A 588 -24.59 33.33 37.60
CA CYS A 588 -25.36 34.39 36.95
C CYS A 588 -25.25 35.70 37.74
N LEU A 589 -24.02 36.19 37.97
CA LEU A 589 -23.81 37.50 38.60
C LEU A 589 -23.11 38.54 37.72
N ASN A 590 -22.43 38.18 36.62
CA ASN A 590 -21.76 39.17 35.74
C ASN A 590 -21.65 38.70 34.27
N GLY A 591 -22.61 39.03 33.39
CA GLY A 591 -22.58 38.77 31.93
C GLY A 591 -23.96 38.87 31.23
N PRO A 592 -24.08 39.18 29.90
CA PRO A 592 -25.18 39.96 29.30
C PRO A 592 -26.43 39.13 28.83
N PRO A 593 -27.51 39.76 28.34
CA PRO A 593 -28.88 39.64 28.85
C PRO A 593 -29.67 38.47 28.22
N LEU A 594 -29.35 37.21 28.53
CA LEU A 594 -30.15 36.07 28.06
C LEU A 594 -30.85 35.27 29.16
N CYS A 595 -30.62 35.58 30.43
CA CYS A 595 -31.29 34.92 31.57
C CYS A 595 -32.66 35.53 31.96
N ARG A 596 -33.47 35.98 31.00
CA ARG A 596 -34.87 36.34 31.25
C ARG A 596 -35.79 35.71 30.21
N LYS A 597 -36.18 34.46 30.47
CA LYS A 597 -37.54 33.92 30.34
C LYS A 597 -37.49 32.43 30.67
N VAL A 598 -37.89 32.10 31.90
CA VAL A 598 -38.20 30.72 32.32
C VAL A 598 -39.63 30.75 32.84
N SER A 599 -40.52 29.99 32.18
CA SER A 599 -41.80 29.53 32.74
C SER A 599 -41.94 28.06 32.46
#